data_AF-A0AAN8F6C2-F1
#
_entry.id   AF-A0AAN8F6C2-F1
#
_cell.length_a   1.000
_cell.length_b   1.000
_cell.length_c   1.000
_cell.angle_alpha   90.00
_cell.angle_beta   90.00
_cell.angle_gamma   90.00
#
_symmetry.space_group_name_H-M   'P 1'
#
loop_
_entity.id
_entity.type
_entity.pdbx_description
1 polymer ?
#
loop_
_entity_poly.entity_id
_entity_poly.type
_entity_poly.pdbx_seq_one_letter_code
_entity_poly.pdbx_strand_id
1 'polypeptide(L)'
;MTAAHVFSTHYLMYIRFYLHDANQIRNTSISALYSSYIRLRNCSSKQLFNCGDENCIPRSLGCNGHINCPYGNDEINCHVAQDVFFRFISKSYSPLILLILLVSLAVLGLFLWYYFPKNCCQRTEF
;
A
#
# COMPACT_ATOMS: atom_id res chain seq x y z
N MET A 1 28.92 -6.55 -20.97
CA MET A 1 28.06 -5.57 -20.25
C MET A 1 27.50 -4.63 -21.29
N THR A 2 26.27 -4.85 -21.76
CA THR A 2 25.66 -4.01 -22.79
C THR A 2 24.96 -2.83 -22.12
N ALA A 3 25.48 -1.62 -22.32
CA ALA A 3 24.84 -0.41 -21.84
C ALA A 3 23.54 -0.18 -22.62
N ALA A 4 22.41 -0.08 -21.91
CA ALA A 4 21.15 0.34 -22.52
C ALA A 4 21.26 1.81 -22.96
N HIS A 5 20.92 2.10 -24.21
CA HIS A 5 20.89 3.47 -24.69
C HIS A 5 19.73 4.23 -24.04
N VAL A 6 20.05 5.26 -23.26
CA VAL A 6 19.07 6.23 -22.76
C VAL A 6 18.99 7.35 -23.78
N PHE A 7 17.83 7.50 -24.42
CA PHE A 7 17.55 8.63 -25.33
C PHE A 7 16.61 9.59 -24.62
N SER A 8 16.89 10.90 -24.69
CA SER A 8 15.98 11.92 -24.19
C SER A 8 15.72 13.01 -25.21
N THR A 9 14.45 13.43 -25.31
CA THR A 9 14.04 14.63 -26.03
C THR A 9 13.27 15.53 -25.07
N HIS A 10 13.93 16.54 -24.49
CA HIS A 10 13.38 17.48 -23.51
C HIS A 10 12.66 16.79 -22.33
N TYR A 11 11.35 16.58 -22.45
CA TYR A 11 10.48 16.00 -21.42
C TYR A 11 10.24 14.48 -21.57
N LEU A 12 10.80 13.84 -22.60
CA LEU A 12 10.63 12.41 -22.86
C LEU A 12 11.93 11.65 -22.56
N MET A 13 11.83 10.60 -21.75
CA MET A 13 12.91 9.67 -21.43
C MET A 13 12.54 8.27 -21.95
N TYR A 14 13.38 7.70 -22.83
CA TYR A 14 13.22 6.33 -23.32
C TYR A 14 14.14 5.38 -22.56
N ILE A 15 13.55 4.39 -21.88
CA ILE A 15 14.28 3.31 -21.20
C ILE A 15 14.01 2.01 -21.95
N ARG A 16 15.06 1.41 -22.52
CA ARG A 16 14.98 0.12 -23.24
C ARG A 16 15.86 -0.91 -22.56
N PHE A 17 15.24 -1.98 -22.07
CA PHE A 17 15.95 -3.10 -21.47
C PHE A 17 16.33 -4.11 -22.55
N TYR A 18 17.62 -4.48 -22.60
CA TYR A 18 18.10 -5.55 -23.46
C TYR A 18 18.06 -6.88 -22.72
N LEU A 19 17.43 -7.88 -23.32
CA LEU A 19 17.34 -9.24 -22.82
C LEU A 19 18.03 -10.15 -23.83
N HIS A 20 18.95 -10.99 -23.35
CA HIS A 20 19.74 -11.88 -24.21
C HIS A 20 18.95 -13.14 -24.64
N ASP A 21 17.93 -13.53 -23.88
CA ASP A 21 17.12 -14.73 -24.12
C ASP A 21 15.63 -14.36 -24.24
N ALA A 22 15.01 -14.77 -25.35
CA ALA A 22 13.59 -14.54 -25.61
C ALA A 22 12.69 -15.27 -24.60
N ASN A 23 13.15 -16.38 -24.02
CA ASN A 23 12.41 -17.11 -22.99
C ASN A 23 12.39 -16.36 -21.66
N GLN A 24 13.35 -15.48 -21.40
CA GLN A 24 13.39 -14.65 -20.19
C GLN A 24 12.39 -13.51 -20.24
N ILE A 25 11.96 -13.05 -21.42
CA ILE A 25 10.97 -11.97 -21.58
C ILE A 25 9.67 -12.27 -20.82
N ARG A 26 9.25 -13.54 -20.75
CA ARG A 26 8.01 -13.94 -20.08
C ARG A 26 8.12 -13.98 -18.55
N ASN A 27 9.33 -13.95 -17.99
CA ASN A 27 9.57 -14.06 -16.56
C ASN A 27 10.47 -12.94 -16.02
N THR A 28 10.53 -11.79 -16.69
CA THR A 28 11.28 -10.63 -16.21
C THR A 28 10.37 -9.65 -15.48
N SER A 29 10.72 -9.32 -14.23
CA SER A 29 10.16 -8.18 -13.50
C SER A 29 11.11 -7.01 -13.66
N ILE A 30 10.74 -6.04 -14.48
CA ILE A 30 11.54 -4.84 -14.73
C ILE A 30 10.77 -3.64 -14.20
N SER A 31 11.40 -2.88 -13.31
CA SER A 31 10.83 -1.64 -12.77
C SER A 31 11.84 -0.50 -12.93
N ALA A 32 11.33 0.67 -13.27
CA ALA A 32 12.10 1.90 -13.33
C ALA A 32 11.40 2.93 -12.43
N LEU A 33 12.10 3.37 -11.39
CA LEU A 33 11.62 4.44 -10.51
C LEU A 33 12.05 5.77 -11.10
N TYR A 34 11.10 6.71 -11.16
CA TYR A 34 11.35 8.09 -11.54
C TYR A 34 10.60 9.01 -10.59
N SER A 35 11.17 10.17 -10.32
CA SER A 35 10.53 11.20 -9.51
C SER A 35 10.86 12.57 -10.08
N SER A 36 9.87 13.47 -10.02
CA SER A 36 10.07 14.88 -10.34
C SER A 36 10.40 15.63 -9.06
N TYR A 37 11.33 16.59 -9.15
CA TYR A 37 11.62 17.52 -8.06
C TYR A 37 11.63 18.96 -8.59
N ILE A 38 11.46 19.91 -7.68
CA ILE A 38 11.61 21.35 -7.94
C ILE A 38 12.48 21.96 -6.85
N ARG A 39 13.32 22.94 -7.21
CA ARG A 39 14.10 23.69 -6.22
C ARG A 39 13.31 24.87 -5.69
N LEU A 40 12.98 24.85 -4.40
CA LEU A 40 12.31 25.95 -3.69
C LEU A 40 12.86 26.08 -2.28
N ARG A 41 13.06 27.33 -1.83
CA ARG A 41 13.41 27.63 -0.43
C ARG A 41 12.35 27.19 0.58
N ASN A 42 11.08 27.14 0.16
CA ASN A 42 9.96 26.79 1.04
C ASN A 42 9.01 25.80 0.34
N CYS A 43 9.26 24.51 0.50
CA CYS A 43 8.41 23.42 0.00
C CYS A 43 6.99 23.45 0.59
N SER A 44 6.85 23.89 1.84
CA SER A 44 5.56 23.93 2.56
C SER A 44 4.56 24.88 1.88
N SER A 45 5.05 25.96 1.27
CA SER A 45 4.21 26.92 0.52
C SER A 45 3.44 26.30 -0.65
N LYS A 46 3.94 25.19 -1.19
CA LYS A 46 3.35 24.44 -2.32
C LYS A 46 2.88 23.04 -1.93
N GLN A 47 2.74 22.77 -0.63
CA GLN A 47 2.37 21.45 -0.11
C GLN A 47 3.28 20.32 -0.63
N LEU A 48 4.57 20.61 -0.81
CA LEU A 48 5.59 19.63 -1.20
C LEU A 48 6.33 19.10 0.03
N PHE A 49 6.99 17.96 -0.15
CA PHE A 49 7.91 17.39 0.84
C PHE A 49 9.31 17.98 0.64
N ASN A 50 9.99 18.30 1.73
CA ASN A 50 11.33 18.90 1.69
C ASN A 50 12.40 17.83 1.92
N CYS A 51 13.31 17.65 0.95
CA CYS A 51 14.43 16.74 1.06
C CYS A 51 15.56 17.22 2.00
N GLY A 52 15.53 18.50 2.41
CA GLY A 52 16.52 19.11 3.30
C GLY A 52 17.59 19.94 2.59
N ASP A 53 17.53 20.04 1.26
CA ASP A 53 18.53 20.68 0.39
C ASP A 53 17.89 21.61 -0.66
N GLU A 54 16.80 22.29 -0.29
CA GLU A 54 15.93 23.08 -1.19
C GLU A 54 15.27 22.26 -2.32
N ASN A 55 15.52 20.94 -2.41
CA ASN A 55 14.78 20.08 -3.32
C ASN A 55 13.45 19.69 -2.68
N CYS A 56 12.38 19.96 -3.42
CA CYS A 56 11.02 19.64 -3.05
C CYS A 56 10.47 18.57 -3.99
N ILE A 57 9.88 17.54 -3.40
CA ILE A 57 9.22 16.45 -4.14
C ILE A 57 7.72 16.44 -3.80
N PRO A 58 6.85 15.82 -4.63
CA PRO A 58 5.46 15.60 -4.26
C PRO A 58 5.33 14.90 -2.90
N ARG A 59 4.38 15.33 -2.06
CA ARG A 59 4.18 14.72 -0.72
C ARG A 59 3.89 13.22 -0.76
N SER A 60 3.30 12.72 -1.84
CA SER A 60 3.07 11.29 -2.05
C SER A 60 4.35 10.46 -2.20
N LEU A 61 5.49 11.14 -2.41
CA LEU A 61 6.80 10.50 -2.45
C LEU A 61 7.49 10.44 -1.08
N GLY A 62 6.95 11.10 -0.05
CA GLY A 62 7.41 10.89 1.32
C GLY A 62 6.82 9.61 1.90
N CYS A 63 7.65 8.79 2.53
CA CYS A 63 7.27 7.57 3.25
C CYS A 63 6.50 6.57 2.37
N ASN A 64 6.89 6.47 1.10
CA ASN A 64 6.28 5.56 0.13
C ASN A 64 7.03 4.22 0.01
N GLY A 65 8.17 4.07 0.68
CA GLY A 65 9.03 2.89 0.63
C GLY A 65 10.10 2.93 -0.47
N HIS A 66 10.26 4.05 -1.16
CA HIS A 66 11.24 4.26 -2.23
C HIS A 66 12.03 5.54 -1.99
N ILE A 67 13.35 5.46 -2.09
CA ILE A 67 14.22 6.63 -1.96
C ILE A 67 14.03 7.54 -3.18
N ASN A 68 13.43 8.72 -2.96
CA ASN A 68 13.20 9.76 -3.95
C ASN A 68 14.05 11.02 -3.67
N CYS A 69 14.47 11.29 -2.44
CA CYS A 69 15.44 12.35 -2.13
C CYS A 69 16.90 11.87 -2.32
N PRO A 70 17.85 12.78 -2.60
CA PRO A 70 19.27 12.42 -2.81
C PRO A 70 19.92 11.65 -1.65
N TYR A 71 19.46 11.88 -0.42
CA TYR A 71 19.97 11.23 0.79
C TYR A 71 18.91 10.36 1.49
N GLY A 72 17.77 10.11 0.84
CA GLY A 72 16.70 9.26 1.39
C GLY A 72 15.92 9.83 2.57
N ASN A 73 16.02 11.14 2.85
CA ASN A 73 15.30 11.81 3.94
C ASN A 73 13.78 11.67 3.86
N ASP A 74 13.24 11.45 2.66
CA ASP A 74 11.84 11.14 2.41
C ASP A 74 11.38 9.83 3.02
N GLU A 75 12.29 8.92 3.34
CA GLU A 75 12.01 7.61 3.95
C GLU A 75 12.51 7.50 5.40
N ILE A 76 13.11 8.58 5.92
CA ILE A 76 13.65 8.64 7.28
C ILE A 76 12.64 9.36 8.18
N ASN A 77 12.48 8.87 9.41
CA ASN A 77 11.63 9.50 10.43
C ASN A 77 10.15 9.62 10.02
N CYS A 78 9.68 8.68 9.20
CA CYS A 78 8.26 8.46 8.93
C CYS A 78 7.57 8.12 10.25
N HIS A 79 7.02 9.14 10.93
CA HIS A 79 6.18 8.91 12.10
C HIS A 79 5.06 7.98 11.66
N VAL A 80 5.12 6.75 12.16
CA VAL A 80 4.20 5.65 11.88
C VAL A 80 2.89 5.92 12.61
N ALA A 81 2.30 7.08 12.38
CA ALA A 81 1.05 7.52 12.96
C ALA A 81 0.15 7.92 11.81
N GLN A 82 -0.25 6.94 10.99
CA GLN A 82 -1.57 6.94 10.31
C GLN A 82 -1.86 5.80 9.32
N ASP A 83 -1.00 4.79 9.12
CA ASP A 83 -1.31 3.82 8.06
C ASP A 83 -0.92 2.35 8.34
N VAL A 84 -0.55 1.99 9.57
CA VAL A 84 -0.38 0.58 9.93
C VAL A 84 -1.73 -0.09 10.08
N PHE A 85 -2.68 0.57 10.75
CA PHE A 85 -4.02 0.00 10.96
C PHE A 85 -4.78 -0.15 9.64
N PHE A 86 -4.86 0.91 8.82
CA PHE A 86 -5.61 0.86 7.58
C PHE A 86 -4.96 -0.02 6.51
N ARG A 87 -3.62 -0.07 6.36
CA ARG A 87 -2.97 -1.02 5.44
C ARG A 87 -3.12 -2.48 5.86
N PHE A 88 -3.14 -2.78 7.17
CA PHE A 88 -3.41 -4.13 7.65
C PHE A 88 -4.84 -4.58 7.33
N ILE A 89 -5.82 -3.67 7.50
CA ILE A 89 -7.24 -3.98 7.22
C ILE A 89 -7.53 -3.99 5.71
N SER A 90 -6.89 -3.12 4.92
CA SER A 90 -7.23 -2.91 3.50
C SER A 90 -6.56 -3.87 2.51
N LYS A 91 -5.47 -4.57 2.88
CA LYS A 91 -4.70 -5.37 1.89
C LYS A 91 -4.66 -6.88 2.07
N SER A 92 -5.08 -7.49 3.19
CA SER A 92 -4.95 -8.96 3.31
C SER A 92 -6.04 -9.72 4.04
N TYR A 93 -7.00 -9.09 4.73
CA TYR A 93 -7.94 -9.84 5.58
C TYR A 93 -9.42 -9.63 5.28
N SER A 94 -9.74 -8.83 4.27
CA SER A 94 -11.12 -8.40 3.99
C SER A 94 -12.13 -9.54 3.75
N PRO A 95 -11.80 -10.71 3.13
CA PRO A 95 -12.76 -11.80 3.02
C PRO A 95 -12.66 -12.82 4.17
N LEU A 96 -11.46 -13.13 4.67
CA LEU A 96 -11.27 -14.22 5.64
C LEU A 96 -11.71 -13.85 7.05
N ILE A 97 -11.45 -12.62 7.52
CA ILE A 97 -11.92 -12.17 8.83
C ILE A 97 -13.44 -12.08 8.85
N LEU A 98 -14.05 -11.60 7.75
CA LEU A 98 -15.50 -11.56 7.60
C LEU A 98 -16.09 -12.97 7.65
N LEU A 99 -15.49 -13.94 6.95
CA LEU A 99 -15.93 -15.35 6.99
C LEU A 99 -15.80 -15.97 8.39
N ILE A 100 -14.69 -15.73 9.10
CA ILE A 100 -14.48 -16.25 10.45
C ILE A 100 -15.50 -15.66 11.43
N LEU A 101 -15.81 -14.36 11.32
CA LEU A 101 -16.83 -13.69 12.14
C LEU A 101 -18.24 -14.20 11.83
N LEU A 102 -18.57 -14.47 10.56
CA LEU A 102 -19.87 -15.03 10.19
C LEU A 102 -20.03 -16.47 10.71
N VAL A 103 -18.99 -17.29 10.61
CA VAL A 103 -19.00 -18.68 11.12
C VAL A 103 -19.10 -18.69 12.65
N SER A 104 -18.36 -17.82 13.35
CA SER A 104 -18.40 -17.78 14.81
C SER A 104 -19.76 -17.33 15.35
N LEU A 105 -20.41 -16.35 14.71
CA LEU A 105 -21.77 -15.92 15.05
C LEU A 105 -22.80 -17.02 14.77
N ALA A 106 -22.68 -17.75 13.66
CA ALA A 106 -23.57 -18.86 13.35
C ALA A 106 -23.46 -20.00 14.38
N VAL A 107 -22.23 -20.35 14.77
CA VAL A 107 -21.98 -21.38 15.79
C VAL A 107 -22.54 -20.94 17.14
N LEU A 108 -22.27 -19.71 17.58
CA LEU A 108 -22.86 -19.17 18.82
C LEU A 108 -24.39 -19.14 18.77
N GLY A 109 -24.99 -18.80 17.63
CA GLY A 109 -26.44 -18.85 17.44
C GLY A 109 -27.01 -20.27 17.59
N LEU A 110 -26.32 -21.27 17.03
CA LEU A 110 -26.70 -22.69 17.17
C LEU A 110 -26.52 -23.20 18.61
N PHE A 111 -25.43 -22.82 19.27
CA PHE A 111 -25.19 -23.13 20.68
C PHE A 111 -26.26 -22.50 21.56
N LEU A 112 -26.56 -21.20 21.37
CA LEU A 112 -27.62 -20.52 22.10
C LEU A 112 -28.97 -21.16 21.83
N TRP A 113 -29.31 -21.53 20.59
CA TRP A 113 -30.54 -22.27 20.29
C TRP A 113 -30.59 -23.62 21.01
N TYR A 114 -29.49 -24.37 21.01
CA TYR A 114 -29.41 -25.69 21.61
C TYR A 114 -29.50 -25.65 23.14
N TYR A 115 -28.90 -24.64 23.77
CA TYR A 115 -28.84 -24.50 25.22
C TYR A 115 -29.94 -23.60 25.82
N PHE A 116 -30.64 -22.77 25.04
CA PHE A 116 -31.85 -22.09 25.52
C PHE A 116 -33.02 -23.08 25.53
N PRO A 117 -33.52 -23.50 26.70
CA PRO A 117 -34.68 -24.38 26.78
C PRO A 117 -35.90 -23.68 26.18
N LYS A 118 -36.58 -24.34 25.23
CA LYS A 118 -37.88 -23.90 24.70
C LYS A 118 -39.00 -24.10 25.73
N ASN A 119 -38.90 -23.46 26.90
CA ASN A 119 -39.89 -23.59 27.97
C ASN A 119 -40.64 -22.27 28.22
N CYS A 120 -41.05 -21.58 27.16
CA CYS A 120 -41.93 -20.43 27.32
C CYS A 120 -43.02 -20.46 26.25
N CYS A 121 -44.00 -21.34 26.46
CA CYS A 121 -45.41 -21.22 26.03
C CYS A 121 -46.09 -22.60 26.15
N GLN A 122 -46.33 -23.07 27.37
CA GLN A 122 -47.56 -23.84 27.62
C GLN A 122 -48.43 -22.95 28.51
N ARG A 123 -49.42 -22.32 27.86
CA ARG A 123 -50.51 -21.59 28.47
C ARG A 123 -51.23 -22.54 29.43
N THR A 124 -51.28 -22.18 30.71
CA THR A 124 -52.18 -22.82 31.67
C THR A 124 -53.61 -22.48 31.28
N GLU A 125 -54.34 -23.44 30.73
CA GLU A 125 -55.80 -23.43 30.74
C GLU A 125 -56.25 -24.49 31.76
N PHE A 126 -56.95 -24.01 32.79
CA PHE A 126 -57.67 -24.76 33.81
C PHE A 126 -59.16 -24.53 33.54
#